data_AF-A0A378QX42-F1
#
_entry.id   AF-A0A378QX42-F1
#
_cell.length_a   1.000
_cell.length_b   1.000
_cell.length_c   1.000
_cell.angle_alpha   90.00
_cell.angle_beta   90.00
_cell.angle_gamma   90.00
#
_symmetry.space_group_name_H-M   'P 1'
#
loop_
_entity.id
_entity.type
_entity.pdbx_description
1 polymer ?
#
loop_
_entity_poly.entity_id
_entity_poly.type
_entity_poly.pdbx_seq_one_letter_code
_entity_poly.pdbx_strand_id
1 'polypeptide(L)'
;MADAHTIKMMNAMNYIAQSPTEHWRIRHGAKDNDTSLAVPVILATALQNHGKNVDFALAWGVGHDGDYDLNELFDWADKLVKENGVVKSK
;
A
#
# COMPACT_ATOMS: atom_id res chain seq x y z
N MET A 1 29.88 -2.66 0.77
CA MET A 1 28.41 -2.85 0.69
C MET A 1 27.81 -2.49 2.03
N ALA A 2 26.56 -2.04 2.06
CA ALA A 2 25.83 -1.94 3.33
C ALA A 2 25.72 -3.33 3.98
N ASP A 3 25.60 -3.38 5.30
CA ASP A 3 25.49 -4.64 6.02
C ASP A 3 24.09 -5.27 5.83
N ALA A 4 24.03 -6.60 5.98
CA ALA A 4 22.81 -7.36 5.72
C ALA A 4 21.67 -7.05 6.70
N HIS A 5 21.99 -6.64 7.93
CA HIS A 5 20.98 -6.30 8.92
C HIS A 5 20.28 -4.99 8.52
N THR A 6 21.04 -3.97 8.13
CA THR A 6 20.50 -2.71 7.61
C THR A 6 19.65 -2.92 6.36
N ILE A 7 20.14 -3.70 5.38
CA ILE A 7 19.37 -4.00 4.15
C ILE A 7 18.04 -4.68 4.50
N LYS A 8 18.04 -5.62 5.45
CA LYS A 8 16.82 -6.31 5.89
C LYS A 8 15.80 -5.33 6.49
N MET A 9 16.24 -4.44 7.37
CA MET A 9 15.37 -3.47 8.05
C MET A 9 14.66 -2.52 7.09
N MET A 10 15.30 -2.16 5.98
CA MET A 10 14.76 -1.18 5.03
C MET A 10 13.79 -1.77 4.01
N ASN A 11 13.65 -3.10 3.93
CA ASN A 11 12.77 -3.75 2.97
C ASN A 11 11.52 -4.31 3.66
N ALA A 12 10.38 -3.67 3.40
CA ALA A 12 9.06 -4.04 3.94
C ALA A 12 8.68 -5.50 3.67
N MET A 13 9.15 -6.09 2.56
CA MET A 13 8.86 -7.49 2.20
C MET A 13 9.26 -8.49 3.29
N ASN A 14 10.27 -8.16 4.11
CA ASN A 14 10.75 -9.03 5.18
C ASN A 14 9.80 -9.13 6.38
N TYR A 15 8.78 -8.28 6.45
CA TYR A 15 7.94 -8.09 7.64
C TYR A 15 6.45 -8.31 7.38
N ILE A 16 6.05 -8.56 6.13
CA ILE A 16 4.65 -8.70 5.72
C ILE A 16 3.92 -9.76 6.57
N ALA A 17 4.55 -10.92 6.78
CA ALA A 17 3.95 -12.03 7.50
C ALA A 17 3.76 -11.77 9.01
N GLN A 18 4.54 -10.86 9.60
CA GLN A 18 4.47 -10.52 11.03
C GLN A 18 3.72 -9.20 11.29
N SER A 19 3.33 -8.47 10.24
CA SER A 19 2.65 -7.19 10.40
C SER A 19 1.24 -7.37 10.96
N PRO A 20 0.86 -6.64 12.02
CA PRO A 20 -0.52 -6.59 12.52
C PRO A 20 -1.43 -5.71 11.64
N THR A 21 -0.89 -5.10 10.59
CA THR A 21 -1.65 -4.22 9.69
C THR A 21 -2.46 -5.07 8.71
N GLU A 22 -3.79 -5.00 8.82
CA GLU A 22 -4.70 -5.79 8.00
C GLU A 22 -5.11 -5.11 6.69
N HIS A 23 -5.17 -3.77 6.68
CA HIS A 23 -5.67 -3.00 5.54
C HIS A 23 -4.56 -2.15 4.90
N TRP A 24 -4.38 -2.31 3.59
CA TRP A 24 -3.36 -1.62 2.80
C TRP A 24 -4.01 -0.96 1.58
N ARG A 25 -3.69 0.30 1.33
CA ARG A 25 -4.02 1.00 0.07
C ARG A 25 -2.73 1.40 -0.62
N ILE A 26 -2.50 0.88 -1.83
CA ILE A 26 -1.27 1.10 -2.59
C ILE A 26 -1.64 1.65 -3.96
N ARG A 27 -0.93 2.70 -4.38
CA ARG A 27 -1.05 3.29 -5.72
C ARG A 27 0.34 3.48 -6.32
N HIS A 28 0.44 3.33 -7.63
CA HIS A 28 1.61 3.70 -8.43
C HIS A 28 1.13 4.26 -9.77
N GLY A 29 1.70 5.37 -10.25
CA GLY A 29 1.27 5.96 -11.51
C GLY A 29 1.57 5.03 -12.69
N ALA A 30 0.63 4.82 -13.62
CA ALA A 30 0.89 4.00 -14.81
C ALA A 30 1.92 4.65 -15.76
N LYS A 31 2.18 5.95 -15.61
CA LYS A 31 3.26 6.69 -16.30
C LYS A 31 4.47 6.97 -15.40
N ASP A 32 4.44 6.54 -14.14
CA ASP A 32 5.59 6.64 -13.23
C ASP A 32 6.65 5.63 -13.66
N ASN A 33 7.84 6.15 -13.98
CA ASN A 33 9.00 5.41 -14.43
C ASN A 33 10.19 5.48 -13.46
N ASP A 34 9.97 5.92 -12.22
CA ASP A 34 11.01 5.99 -11.17
C ASP A 34 11.37 4.59 -10.66
N THR A 35 10.45 3.63 -10.82
CA THR A 35 10.74 2.20 -10.66
C THR A 35 9.88 1.34 -11.60
N SER A 36 10.24 0.06 -11.72
CA SER A 36 9.43 -0.89 -12.50
C SER A 36 8.05 -1.08 -11.84
N LEU A 37 6.99 -1.11 -12.65
CA LEU A 37 5.63 -1.47 -12.22
C LEU A 37 5.58 -2.80 -11.45
N ALA A 38 6.55 -3.69 -11.69
CA ALA A 38 6.66 -4.95 -10.96
C ALA A 38 6.91 -4.75 -9.46
N VAL A 39 7.60 -3.70 -9.02
CA VAL A 39 7.92 -3.47 -7.61
C VAL A 39 6.65 -3.30 -6.75
N PRO A 40 5.74 -2.35 -7.04
CA PRO A 40 4.51 -2.22 -6.27
C PRO A 40 3.56 -3.42 -6.47
N VAL A 41 3.54 -4.04 -7.65
CA VAL A 41 2.73 -5.25 -7.92
C VAL A 41 3.19 -6.44 -7.06
N ILE A 42 4.51 -6.66 -6.93
CA ILE A 42 5.08 -7.74 -6.10
C ILE A 42 4.73 -7.52 -4.63
N LEU A 43 4.83 -6.27 -4.14
CA LEU A 43 4.45 -5.93 -2.77
C LEU A 43 2.96 -6.21 -2.51
N ALA A 44 2.08 -5.70 -3.38
CA ALA A 44 0.63 -5.91 -3.26
C ALA A 44 0.28 -7.41 -3.32
N THR A 45 0.89 -8.15 -4.24
CA THR A 45 0.67 -9.60 -4.39
C THR A 45 1.17 -10.37 -3.16
N ALA A 46 2.33 -10.03 -2.60
CA ALA A 46 2.84 -10.67 -1.40
C ALA A 46 1.93 -10.41 -0.18
N LEU A 47 1.45 -9.18 -0.01
CA LEU A 47 0.47 -8.83 1.02
C LEU A 47 -0.81 -9.67 0.88
N GLN A 48 -1.37 -9.77 -0.33
CA GLN A 48 -2.56 -10.58 -0.61
C GLN A 48 -2.33 -12.07 -0.32
N ASN A 49 -1.18 -12.63 -0.73
CA ASN A 49 -0.82 -14.03 -0.45
C ASN A 49 -0.64 -14.32 1.05
N HIS A 50 -0.36 -13.29 1.85
CA HIS A 50 -0.33 -13.37 3.32
C HIS A 50 -1.69 -13.05 3.98
N GLY A 51 -2.77 -13.01 3.21
CA GLY A 51 -4.13 -12.83 3.72
C GLY A 51 -4.49 -11.39 4.08
N LYS A 52 -3.67 -10.40 3.70
CA LYS A 52 -3.96 -9.00 3.96
C LYS A 52 -5.01 -8.46 2.98
N ASN A 53 -5.81 -7.49 3.44
CA ASN A 53 -6.74 -6.77 2.58
C ASN A 53 -5.99 -5.64 1.87
N VAL A 54 -5.87 -5.75 0.55
CA VAL A 54 -5.08 -4.83 -0.27
C VAL A 54 -5.95 -4.21 -1.36
N ASP A 55 -6.12 -2.89 -1.27
CA ASP A 55 -6.66 -2.05 -2.33
C ASP A 55 -5.48 -1.52 -3.18
N PHE A 56 -5.25 -2.13 -4.34
CA PHE A 56 -4.13 -1.81 -5.23
C PHE A 56 -4.61 -1.37 -6.62
N ALA A 57 -4.01 -0.31 -7.15
CA ALA A 57 -4.23 0.11 -8.53
C ALA A 57 -2.98 0.78 -9.14
N LEU A 58 -2.82 0.61 -10.45
CA LEU A 58 -1.94 1.44 -11.28
C LEU A 58 -2.75 2.62 -11.82
N ALA A 59 -2.52 3.82 -11.29
CA ALA A 59 -3.34 4.99 -11.61
C ALA A 59 -3.07 5.47 -13.04
N TRP A 60 -4.06 5.34 -13.92
CA TRP A 60 -3.93 5.71 -15.32
C TRP A 60 -3.64 7.20 -15.48
N GLY A 61 -2.68 7.55 -16.34
CA GLY A 61 -2.36 8.93 -16.65
C GLY A 61 -1.51 9.66 -15.60
N VAL A 62 -1.31 9.07 -14.42
CA VAL A 62 -0.51 9.63 -13.32
C VAL A 62 0.96 9.26 -13.48
N GLY A 63 1.84 10.25 -13.30
CA GLY A 63 3.30 10.09 -13.25
C GLY A 63 3.80 9.83 -11.83
N HIS A 64 5.01 10.29 -11.50
CA HIS A 64 5.54 10.20 -10.14
C HIS A 64 4.88 11.25 -9.23
N ASP A 65 3.80 10.86 -8.56
CA ASP A 65 2.98 11.77 -7.74
C ASP A 65 2.24 11.02 -6.62
N GLY A 66 1.73 11.77 -5.65
CA GLY A 66 0.92 11.31 -4.52
C GLY A 66 -0.29 12.23 -4.27
N ASP A 67 -1.18 11.86 -3.34
CA ASP A 67 -2.34 12.66 -2.93
C ASP A 67 -3.25 13.21 -4.05
N TYR A 68 -3.16 12.66 -5.26
CA TYR A 68 -3.97 13.06 -6.41
C TYR A 68 -5.40 12.51 -6.36
N ASP A 69 -5.67 11.53 -5.47
CA ASP A 69 -6.95 10.82 -5.34
C ASP A 69 -7.56 10.90 -3.92
N LEU A 70 -7.38 12.04 -3.23
CA LEU A 70 -7.80 12.22 -1.82
C LEU A 70 -9.25 11.85 -1.52
N ASN A 71 -10.19 12.14 -2.44
CA ASN A 71 -11.59 11.75 -2.25
C ASN A 71 -11.74 10.23 -2.14
N GLU A 72 -11.10 9.47 -3.04
CA GLU A 72 -11.12 8.01 -3.01
C GLU A 72 -10.35 7.43 -1.81
N LEU A 73 -9.26 8.09 -1.40
CA LEU A 73 -8.52 7.74 -0.19
C LEU A 73 -9.41 7.87 1.05
N PHE A 74 -10.12 8.99 1.18
CA PHE A 74 -11.00 9.24 2.32
C PHE A 74 -12.24 8.35 2.30
N ASP A 75 -12.82 8.08 1.13
CA ASP A 75 -13.92 7.13 0.99
C ASP A 75 -13.49 5.71 1.41
N TRP A 76 -12.30 5.27 1.00
CA TRP A 76 -11.71 4.00 1.42
C TRP A 76 -11.54 3.93 2.95
N ALA A 77 -10.95 4.96 3.56
CA ALA A 77 -10.76 5.01 5.00
C ALA A 77 -12.09 5.04 5.77
N ASP A 78 -13.04 5.88 5.34
CA ASP A 78 -14.36 6.00 5.96
C ASP A 78 -15.14 4.68 5.91
N LYS A 79 -15.03 3.94 4.79
CA LYS A 79 -15.63 2.61 4.66
C LYS A 79 -15.07 1.63 5.69
N LEU A 80 -13.74 1.54 5.81
CA LEU A 80 -13.09 0.66 6.78
C LEU A 80 -13.45 0.99 8.23
N VAL A 81 -13.52 2.28 8.59
CA VAL A 81 -13.89 2.73 9.93
C VAL A 81 -15.34 2.37 10.27
N LYS A 82 -16.27 2.58 9.32
CA LYS A 82 -17.70 2.24 9.48
C LYS A 82 -17.92 0.73 9.60
N GLU A 83 -17.27 -0.07 8.76
CA GLU A 83 -17.38 -1.54 8.78
C GLU A 83 -16.86 -2.14 10.09
N ASN A 84 -15.84 -1.53 10.70
CA ASN A 84 -15.27 -1.97 11.97
C ASN A 84 -15.96 -1.37 13.21
N GLY A 85 -17.09 -0.69 13.06
CA GLY A 85 -17.88 -0.16 14.17
C GLY A 85 -17.21 0.97 14.96
N VAL A 86 -16.18 1.60 14.40
CA VAL A 86 -15.51 2.75 15.02
C VAL A 86 -16.37 3.99 14.76
N VAL A 87 -17.10 4.43 15.78
CA VAL A 87 -17.97 5.61 15.70
C VAL A 87 -17.10 6.87 15.66
N LYS A 88 -17.31 7.77 14.68
CA LYS A 88 -16.66 9.09 14.67
C LYS A 88 -16.99 9.79 16.00
N SER A 89 -15.98 10.14 16.79
CA SER A 89 -16.17 11.07 17.91
C SER A 89 -16.69 12.39 17.32
N LYS A 90 -17.86 12.82 17.80
CA LYS A 90 -18.44 14.13 17.45
C LYS A 90 -17.52 15.27 17.84
#